data_AF-A0A5J6PII9-F1
#
_entry.id   AF-A0A5J6PII9-F1
#
_cell.length_a   1.000
_cell.length_b   1.000
_cell.length_c   1.000
_cell.angle_alpha   90.00
_cell.angle_beta   90.00
_cell.angle_gamma   90.00
#
_symmetry.space_group_name_H-M   'P 1'
#
loop_
_entity.id
_entity.type
_entity.pdbx_description
1 polymer ?
#
loop_
_entity_poly.entity_id
_entity_poly.type
_entity_poly.pdbx_seq_one_letter_code
_entity_poly.pdbx_strand_id
1 'polypeptide(L)' 'MDVDEFAQWVAYRALRGSLNPGRRMEQSAAVVALQINNGNGGKARLVDFLPHEKQAVEVDDDEELTTDLLMKMLG' A
#
# COMPACT_ATOMS: atom_id res chain seq x y z
N MET A 1 8.29 -16.63 15.38
CA MET A 1 8.90 -16.17 14.12
C MET A 1 10.17 -15.46 14.49
N ASP A 2 11.28 -15.86 13.89
CA ASP A 2 12.58 -15.25 14.14
C ASP A 2 12.68 -13.89 13.42
N VAL A 3 13.53 -12.97 13.90
CA VAL A 3 13.65 -11.62 13.32
C VAL A 3 14.21 -11.69 11.90
N ASP A 4 15.17 -12.58 11.66
CA ASP A 4 15.74 -12.79 10.32
C ASP A 4 14.70 -13.38 9.36
N GLU A 5 13.87 -14.31 9.84
CA GLU A 5 12.76 -14.87 9.08
C GLU A 5 11.74 -13.78 8.72
N PHE A 6 11.38 -12.92 9.68
CA PHE A 6 10.49 -11.79 9.44
C PHE A 6 11.05 -10.82 8.38
N ALA A 7 12.33 -10.45 8.49
CA ALA A 7 13.00 -9.57 7.54
C ALA A 7 13.01 -10.15 6.11
N GLN A 8 13.25 -11.46 5.98
CA GLN A 8 13.16 -12.15 4.68
C GLN A 8 11.75 -12.09 4.09
N TRP A 9 10.71 -12.28 4.91
CA TRP A 9 9.32 -12.15 4.46
C TRP A 9 8.96 -10.73 4.04
N VAL A 10 9.46 -9.71 4.74
CA VAL A 10 9.30 -8.31 4.35
C VAL A 10 9.95 -8.05 3.00
N ALA A 11 11.21 -8.46 2.81
CA ALA A 11 11.94 -8.31 1.55
C ALA A 11 11.23 -9.05 0.40
N TYR A 12 10.72 -10.26 0.66
CA TYR A 12 9.95 -11.03 -0.30
C TYR A 12 8.68 -10.29 -0.74
N ARG A 13 7.91 -9.74 0.21
CA ARG A 13 6.68 -8.98 -0.08
C ARG A 13 6.97 -7.67 -0.81
N ALA A 14 8.08 -7.00 -0.51
CA ALA A 14 8.49 -5.81 -1.24
C ALA A 14 8.81 -6.14 -2.71
N LEU A 15 9.49 -7.25 -2.97
CA LEU A 15 9.87 -7.67 -4.32
C LEU A 15 8.68 -8.24 -5.13
N ARG A 16 7.78 -8.97 -4.49
CA ARG A 16 6.73 -9.77 -5.17
C ARG A 16 5.31 -9.26 -4.94
N GLY A 17 5.13 -8.22 -4.12
CA GLY A 17 3.84 -7.72 -3.71
C GLY A 17 3.13 -8.61 -2.68
N SER A 18 1.84 -8.34 -2.48
CA SER A 18 0.97 -9.03 -1.52
C SER A 18 1.03 -10.56 -1.65
N LEU A 19 1.00 -11.31 -0.55
CA LEU A 19 0.83 -12.78 -0.60
C LEU A 19 -0.62 -13.19 -0.88
N ASN A 20 -1.58 -12.26 -0.78
CA ASN A 20 -2.99 -12.50 -1.08
C ASN A 20 -3.24 -12.33 -2.59
N PRO A 21 -3.59 -13.41 -3.33
CA PRO A 21 -3.83 -13.33 -4.77
C PRO A 21 -5.03 -12.45 -5.14
N GLY A 22 -6.10 -12.46 -4.33
CA GLY A 22 -7.26 -11.61 -4.54
C GLY A 22 -6.88 -10.12 -4.49
N ARG A 23 -6.04 -9.73 -3.52
CA ARG A 23 -5.52 -8.36 -3.43
C ARG A 23 -4.65 -7.99 -4.66
N ARG A 24 -3.89 -8.93 -5.23
CA ARG A 24 -3.13 -8.67 -6.47
C ARG A 24 -4.05 -8.43 -7.67
N MET A 25 -5.12 -9.22 -7.79
CA MET A 25 -6.11 -9.06 -8.86
C MET A 25 -6.82 -7.71 -8.73
N GLU A 26 -7.24 -7.36 -7.52
CA GLU A 26 -7.88 -6.07 -7.22
C GLU A 26 -6.98 -4.89 -7.59
N GLN A 27 -5.71 -4.92 -7.17
CA GLN A 27 -4.71 -3.89 -7.52
C GLN A 27 -4.50 -3.78 -9.02
N SER A 28 -4.46 -4.90 -9.73
CA SER A 28 -4.28 -4.92 -11.19
C SER A 28 -5.50 -4.32 -11.91
N ALA A 29 -6.72 -4.69 -11.49
CA ALA A 29 -7.96 -4.17 -12.05
C ALA A 29 -8.14 -2.67 -11.75
N ALA A 30 -7.78 -2.22 -10.54
CA ALA A 30 -7.87 -0.82 -10.14
C ALA A 30 -7.00 0.10 -11.00
N VAL A 31 -5.79 -0.32 -11.38
CA VAL A 31 -4.93 0.46 -12.28
C VAL A 31 -5.59 0.65 -13.65
N VAL A 32 -6.18 -0.41 -14.21
CA VAL A 32 -6.88 -0.34 -15.50
C VAL A 32 -8.12 0.57 -15.40
N ALA A 33 -8.92 0.42 -14.34
CA ALA A 33 -10.08 1.26 -14.10
C ALA A 33 -9.71 2.74 -13.96
N LEU A 34 -8.62 3.05 -13.25
CA LEU A 34 -8.11 4.41 -13.10
C LEU A 34 -7.64 5.00 -14.44
N GLN A 35 -6.95 4.22 -15.27
CA GLN A 35 -6.55 4.66 -16.61
C GLN A 35 -7.77 5.02 -17.48
N ILE A 36 -8.82 4.20 -17.43
CA ILE A 36 -10.08 4.47 -18.14
C ILE A 36 -10.76 5.72 -17.59
N ASN A 37 -10.85 5.85 -16.27
CA ASN A 37 -11.41 7.04 -15.61
C ASN A 37 -10.68 8.31 -16.07
N ASN A 38 -9.34 8.31 -16.01
CA ASN A 38 -8.53 9.47 -16.40
C ASN A 38 -8.65 9.78 -17.89
N GLY A 39 -8.70 8.76 -18.75
CA GLY A 39 -8.92 8.91 -20.19
C GLY A 39 -10.25 9.56 -20.54
N ASN A 40 -11.26 9.45 -19.67
CA ASN A 40 -12.57 10.08 -19.81
C ASN A 40 -12.71 11.40 -19.01
N GLY A 41 -11.61 11.96 -18.51
CA GLY A 41 -11.62 13.22 -17.73
C GLY A 41 -12.13 13.07 -16.29
N GLY A 42 -12.24 11.84 -15.79
CA GLY A 42 -12.61 11.56 -14.41
C GLY A 42 -11.52 11.98 -13.41
N LYS A 43 -11.93 12.12 -12.13
CA LYS A 43 -11.07 12.59 -11.04
C LYS A 43 -10.94 11.59 -9.88
N ALA A 44 -11.38 10.35 -10.08
CA ALA A 44 -11.22 9.30 -9.10
C ALA A 44 -9.73 9.03 -8.79
N ARG A 45 -9.45 8.68 -7.54
CA ARG A 45 -8.15 8.21 -7.07
C ARG A 45 -8.09 6.69 -7.17
N LEU A 46 -6.89 6.12 -7.20
CA LEU A 46 -6.69 4.67 -7.28
C LEU A 46 -7.46 3.92 -6.17
N VAL A 47 -7.43 4.47 -4.95
CA VAL A 47 -8.10 3.92 -3.76
C VAL A 47 -9.62 3.82 -3.92
N ASP A 48 -10.24 4.63 -4.78
CA ASP A 48 -11.68 4.58 -5.02
C ASP A 48 -12.09 3.29 -5.77
N PHE A 49 -11.12 2.58 -6.36
CA PHE A 49 -11.28 1.28 -7.02
C PHE A 49 -10.73 0.10 -6.17
N LEU A 50 -10.30 0.35 -4.93
CA LEU A 50 -9.71 -0.64 -4.02
C LEU A 50 -10.54 -0.75 -2.74
N PRO A 51 -11.70 -1.43 -2.75
CA PRO A 51 -12.65 -1.44 -1.62
C PRO A 51 -12.06 -2.00 -0.32
N HIS A 52 -10.99 -2.80 -0.39
CA HIS A 52 -10.35 -3.40 0.78
C HIS A 52 -9.07 -2.68 1.23
N GLU A 53 -8.67 -1.60 0.56
CA GLU A 53 -7.58 -0.75 1.02
C GLU A 53 -8.16 0.41 1.84
N LYS A 54 -7.53 0.67 3.00
CA LYS A 54 -7.87 1.86 3.77
C LYS A 54 -7.29 3.07 3.04
N GLN A 55 -8.09 4.12 2.93
CA GLN A 55 -7.59 5.40 2.46
C GLN A 55 -6.44 5.83 3.37
N ALA A 56 -5.29 6.17 2.80
CA ALA A 56 -4.19 6.72 3.58
C ALA A 56 -4.72 7.96 4.29
N VAL A 57 -4.56 8.00 5.62
CA VAL A 57 -4.74 9.24 6.36
C VAL A 57 -3.58 10.12 5.92
N GLU A 58 -3.86 11.26 5.29
CA GLU A 58 -2.83 12.25 5.04
C GLU A 58 -2.27 12.66 6.39
N VAL A 59 -0.99 12.36 6.60
CA VAL A 59 -0.24 12.81 7.77
C VAL A 59 0.36 14.12 7.33
N ASP A 60 -0.02 15.22 7.97
CA ASP A 60 0.64 16.50 7.78
C ASP A 60 2.14 16.33 8.09
N ASP A 61 3.00 16.89 7.23
CA ASP A 61 4.48 16.77 7.26
C ASP A 61 5.14 17.47 8.47
N ASP A 62 4.48 17.51 9.63
CA ASP A 62 5.12 17.90 10.88
C ASP A 62 6.13 16.79 11.26
N GLU A 63 7.38 17.05 10.87
CA GLU A 63 8.61 16.22 10.80
C GLU A 63 8.99 15.32 12.00
N GLU A 64 8.16 15.14 13.02
CA GLU A 64 8.51 14.45 14.26
C GLU A 64 8.04 12.98 14.31
N LEU A 65 7.15 12.54 13.40
CA LEU A 65 6.50 11.23 13.50
C LEU A 65 7.31 10.06 12.91
N THR A 66 8.21 10.32 11.95
CA THR A 66 8.81 9.25 11.12
C THR A 66 9.83 8.41 11.89
N THR A 67 10.68 9.04 12.69
CA THR A 67 11.68 8.37 13.55
C THR A 67 11.04 7.67 14.73
N ASP A 68 10.01 8.28 15.33
CA ASP A 68 9.35 7.74 16.51
C ASP A 68 8.48 6.51 16.17
N LEU A 69 7.86 6.48 14.99
CA LEU A 69 7.10 5.33 14.49
C LEU A 69 8.03 4.17 14.10
N LEU A 70 9.21 4.46 13.52
CA LEU A 70 10.25 3.48 13.23
C LEU A 70 10.81 2.85 14.51
N MET A 71 11.08 3.66 15.54
CA MET A 71 11.56 3.18 16.85
C MET A 71 10.50 2.32 17.57
N LYS A 72 9.22 2.69 17.50
CA LYS A 72 8.12 1.92 18.13
C LYS A 72 7.83 0.57 17.46
N MET A 73 8.17 0.41 16.18
CA MET A 73 8.01 -0.86 15.47
C MET A 73 9.23 -1.79 15.64
N LEU A 74 10.37 -1.26 16.10
CA LEU A 74 11.63 -1.99 16.27
C LEU A 74 11.96 -2.28 17.76
N GLY A 75 11.10 -1.86 18.68
CA GLY A 75 11.21 -2.11 20.13
C GLY A 75 10.33 -3.25 20.61
#